data_AF-A0A6D2L5I7-F1
#
_entry.id   AF-A0A6D2L5I7-F1
#
_cell.length_a   1.000
_cell.length_b   1.000
_cell.length_c   1.000
_cell.angle_alpha   90.00
_cell.angle_beta   90.00
_cell.angle_gamma   90.00
#
_symmetry.space_group_name_H-M   'P 1'
#
loop_
_entity.id
_entity.type
_entity.pdbx_description
1 polymer ?
#
loop_
_entity_poly.entity_id
_entity_poly.type
_entity_poly.pdbx_seq_one_letter_code
_entity_poly.pdbx_strand_id
1 'polypeptide(L)'
;MANIEKLQFPALDITGANYISWTTNVELHLESLALSETIKENNKSTAQEKAKSVIFLRRHLDESIIYDYAHMRDPKELWKSLKDRFDHQKDITLPLARDEWQSLRFQDFDKVINYNSAVLGTVAKLRYCGETITEAQMLEKTYTTFHKDHITLQQQYSCGDTPNFLI
;
A
#
# COMPACT_ATOMS: atom_id res chain seq x y z
N MET A 1 -34.48 8.35 2.28
CA MET A 1 -33.16 8.14 1.65
C MET A 1 -32.19 7.84 2.77
N ALA A 2 -31.57 6.66 2.80
CA ALA A 2 -30.60 6.34 3.84
C ALA A 2 -29.39 7.25 3.66
N ASN A 3 -29.09 8.06 4.67
CA ASN A 3 -27.89 8.89 4.70
C ASN A 3 -26.72 7.93 4.97
N ILE A 4 -26.20 7.29 3.91
CA ILE A 4 -25.02 6.43 4.03
C ILE A 4 -23.86 7.37 4.30
N GLU A 5 -23.55 7.57 5.58
CA GLU A 5 -22.38 8.36 5.98
C GLU A 5 -21.14 7.78 5.29
N LYS A 6 -20.54 8.59 4.42
CA LYS A 6 -19.31 8.25 3.70
C LYS A 6 -18.22 7.84 4.70
N LEU A 7 -17.52 6.75 4.41
CA LEU A 7 -16.35 6.34 5.21
C LEU A 7 -15.29 7.43 5.20
N GLN A 8 -14.58 7.57 6.32
CA GLN A 8 -13.50 8.55 6.46
C GLN A 8 -12.32 8.22 5.53
N PHE A 9 -12.10 6.93 5.29
CA PHE A 9 -11.09 6.37 4.39
C PHE A 9 -11.56 5.00 3.86
N PRO A 10 -10.92 4.44 2.81
CA PRO A 10 -11.31 3.14 2.26
C PRO A 10 -11.32 2.03 3.31
N ALA A 11 -12.32 1.15 3.25
CA ALA A 11 -12.36 -0.05 4.09
C ALA A 11 -11.19 -0.99 3.78
N LEU A 12 -10.81 -1.84 4.74
CA LEU A 12 -9.82 -2.89 4.55
C LEU A 12 -10.32 -3.87 3.50
N ASP A 13 -9.55 -4.00 2.41
CA ASP A 13 -9.85 -4.91 1.32
C ASP A 13 -9.66 -6.37 1.75
N ILE A 14 -10.47 -7.29 1.20
CA ILE A 14 -10.41 -8.72 1.50
C ILE A 14 -9.03 -9.34 1.25
N THR A 15 -8.28 -8.83 0.26
CA THR A 15 -6.92 -9.31 -0.04
C THR A 15 -5.86 -8.68 0.86
N GLY A 16 -6.22 -7.69 1.68
CA GLY A 16 -5.27 -6.93 2.50
C GLY A 16 -4.36 -6.00 1.70
N ALA A 17 -4.64 -5.73 0.42
CA ALA A 17 -3.77 -4.93 -0.44
C ALA A 17 -3.54 -3.50 0.11
N ASN A 18 -4.53 -2.94 0.80
CA ASN A 18 -4.46 -1.63 1.44
C ASN A 18 -4.19 -1.69 2.95
N TYR A 19 -3.80 -2.85 3.51
CA TYR A 19 -3.72 -3.07 4.96
C TYR A 19 -2.89 -2.04 5.70
N ILE A 20 -1.71 -1.65 5.22
CA ILE A 20 -0.90 -0.65 5.94
C ILE A 20 -1.51 0.75 5.88
N SER A 21 -2.02 1.19 4.73
CA SER A 21 -2.70 2.49 4.66
C SER A 21 -3.92 2.50 5.57
N TRP A 22 -4.67 1.40 5.60
CA TRP A 22 -5.81 1.22 6.50
C TRP A 22 -5.39 1.28 7.97
N THR A 23 -4.36 0.53 8.37
CA THR A 23 -3.83 0.50 9.74
C THR A 23 -3.42 1.89 10.20
N THR A 24 -2.64 2.62 9.39
CA THR A 24 -2.24 4.00 9.71
C THR A 24 -3.44 4.93 9.88
N ASN A 25 -4.43 4.83 9.00
CA ASN A 25 -5.64 5.66 9.09
C ASN A 25 -6.46 5.34 10.35
N VAL A 26 -6.59 4.06 10.71
CA VAL A 26 -7.29 3.64 11.92
C VAL A 26 -6.56 4.13 13.17
N GLU A 27 -5.24 3.94 13.25
CA GLU A 27 -4.44 4.37 14.40
C GLU A 27 -4.56 5.88 14.63
N LEU A 28 -4.39 6.69 13.57
CA LEU A 28 -4.54 8.15 13.63
C LEU A 28 -5.96 8.55 14.03
N HIS A 29 -6.98 7.84 13.54
CA HIS A 29 -8.37 8.15 13.89
C HIS A 29 -8.67 7.82 15.35
N LEU A 30 -8.24 6.66 15.84
CA LEU A 30 -8.38 6.30 17.25
C LEU A 30 -7.62 7.25 18.16
N GLU A 31 -6.42 7.69 17.77
CA GLU A 31 -5.66 8.72 18.50
C GLU A 31 -6.42 10.05 18.57
N SER A 32 -7.00 10.51 17.46
CA SER A 32 -7.79 11.76 17.43
C SER A 32 -9.02 11.73 18.36
N LEU A 33 -9.50 10.53 18.69
CA LEU A 33 -10.65 10.30 19.58
C LEU A 33 -10.24 9.91 21.01
N ALA A 34 -8.94 9.90 21.33
CA ALA A 34 -8.39 9.38 22.59
C ALA A 34 -8.78 7.91 22.88
N LEU A 35 -8.95 7.11 21.82
CA LEU A 35 -9.30 5.68 21.88
C LEU A 35 -8.13 4.75 21.55
N SER A 36 -6.92 5.26 21.31
CA SER A 36 -5.74 4.48 20.92
C SER A 36 -5.36 3.39 21.94
N GLU A 37 -5.67 3.58 23.22
CA GLU A 37 -5.44 2.58 24.26
C GLU A 37 -6.33 1.33 24.09
N THR A 38 -7.50 1.44 23.47
CA THR A 38 -8.47 0.33 23.37
C THR A 38 -7.94 -0.88 22.60
N ILE A 39 -7.00 -0.68 21.68
CA ILE A 39 -6.38 -1.73 20.86
C ILE A 39 -5.07 -2.28 21.47
N LYS A 40 -4.59 -1.71 22.58
CA LYS A 40 -3.34 -2.11 23.24
C LYS A 40 -3.56 -3.22 24.27
N GLU A 41 -2.48 -3.95 24.57
CA GLU A 41 -2.51 -4.99 25.60
C GLU A 41 -2.72 -4.41 27.00
N ASN A 42 -3.44 -5.16 27.85
CA ASN A 42 -3.72 -4.77 29.24
C ASN A 42 -4.36 -3.38 29.41
N ASN A 43 -5.07 -2.88 28.39
CA ASN A 43 -5.76 -1.61 28.45
C ASN A 43 -6.84 -1.61 29.54
N LYS A 44 -7.04 -0.45 30.16
CA LYS A 44 -8.07 -0.21 31.18
C LYS A 44 -9.27 0.54 30.62
N SER A 45 -9.44 0.52 29.30
CA SER A 45 -10.53 1.22 28.63
C SER A 45 -11.88 0.69 29.09
N THR A 46 -12.83 1.61 29.22
CA THR A 46 -14.21 1.31 29.60
C THR A 46 -14.90 0.45 28.54
N ALA A 47 -15.96 -0.25 28.92
CA ALA A 47 -16.77 -1.01 27.97
C ALA A 47 -17.35 -0.12 26.85
N GLN A 48 -17.65 1.14 27.15
CA GLN A 48 -18.15 2.11 26.17
C GLN A 48 -17.07 2.48 25.13
N GLU A 49 -15.85 2.77 25.58
CA GLU A 49 -14.73 3.06 24.67
C GLU A 49 -14.42 1.86 23.78
N LYS A 50 -14.40 0.65 24.37
CA LYS A 50 -14.21 -0.59 23.62
C LYS A 50 -15.29 -0.80 22.55
N ALA A 51 -16.56 -0.60 22.91
CA ALA A 51 -17.67 -0.71 21.98
C ALA A 51 -17.56 0.31 20.83
N LYS A 52 -17.21 1.57 21.12
CA LYS A 52 -16.97 2.60 20.10
C LYS A 52 -15.87 2.19 19.12
N SER A 53 -14.74 1.69 19.62
CA SER A 53 -13.63 1.24 18.79
C SER A 53 -14.01 0.04 17.92
N VAL A 54 -14.73 -0.95 18.44
CA VAL A 54 -15.18 -2.11 17.64
C VAL A 54 -16.15 -1.72 16.54
N ILE A 55 -17.11 -0.84 16.84
CA ILE A 55 -18.05 -0.33 15.83
C ILE A 55 -17.28 0.40 14.73
N PHE A 56 -16.31 1.24 15.11
CA PHE A 56 -15.48 1.97 14.17
C PHE A 56 -14.64 1.04 13.29
N LEU A 57 -13.94 0.07 13.89
CA LEU A 57 -13.16 -0.94 13.18
C LEU A 57 -14.03 -1.68 12.16
N ARG A 58 -15.15 -2.27 12.60
CA ARG A 58 -16.06 -3.03 11.73
C ARG A 58 -16.62 -2.22 10.57
N ARG A 59 -16.92 -0.94 10.80
CA ARG A 59 -17.39 -0.02 9.74
C ARG A 59 -16.36 0.16 8.63
N HIS A 60 -15.09 -0.01 8.93
CA HIS A 60 -13.98 0.12 7.98
C HIS A 60 -13.42 -1.24 7.54
N LEU A 61 -14.18 -2.32 7.65
CA LEU A 61 -13.81 -3.62 7.08
C LEU A 61 -14.69 -3.94 5.88
N ASP A 62 -14.14 -4.65 4.91
CA ASP A 62 -14.96 -5.31 3.89
C ASP A 62 -15.98 -6.25 4.55
N GLU A 63 -17.15 -6.37 3.95
CA GLU A 63 -18.26 -7.16 4.49
C GLU A 63 -17.87 -8.63 4.75
N SER A 64 -17.06 -9.22 3.88
CA SER A 64 -16.60 -10.60 4.06
C SER A 64 -15.75 -10.75 5.32
N ILE A 65 -14.90 -9.76 5.61
CA ILE A 65 -14.05 -9.73 6.80
C ILE A 65 -14.95 -9.57 8.04
N ILE A 66 -16.00 -8.74 7.97
CA ILE A 66 -16.94 -8.59 9.09
C ILE A 66 -17.57 -9.94 9.46
N TYR A 67 -17.96 -10.76 8.48
CA TYR A 67 -18.53 -12.09 8.73
C TYR A 67 -17.55 -13.01 9.47
N ASP A 68 -16.29 -13.07 9.04
CA ASP A 68 -15.24 -13.90 9.66
C ASP A 68 -15.03 -13.55 11.15
N TYR A 69 -15.13 -12.27 11.49
CA TYR A 69 -14.83 -11.74 12.82
C TYR A 69 -16.08 -11.26 13.60
N ALA A 70 -17.28 -11.65 13.18
CA ALA A 70 -18.54 -11.15 13.75
C ALA A 70 -18.69 -11.44 15.26
N HIS A 71 -18.06 -12.51 15.73
CA HIS A 71 -18.06 -12.95 17.13
C HIS A 71 -17.11 -12.13 18.02
N MET A 72 -16.10 -11.44 17.46
CA MET A 72 -15.10 -10.70 18.22
C MET A 72 -15.63 -9.34 18.68
N ARG A 73 -15.87 -9.22 19.98
CA ARG A 73 -16.45 -8.00 20.62
C ARG A 73 -15.42 -7.15 21.35
N ASP A 74 -14.19 -7.62 21.48
CA ASP A 74 -13.09 -6.84 22.05
C ASP A 74 -12.25 -6.23 20.91
N PRO A 75 -11.97 -4.91 20.94
CA PRO A 75 -11.24 -4.24 19.87
C PRO A 75 -9.78 -4.68 19.79
N LYS A 76 -9.15 -5.05 20.92
CA LYS A 76 -7.77 -5.53 20.93
C LYS A 76 -7.67 -6.91 20.29
N GLU A 77 -8.62 -7.80 20.58
CA GLU A 77 -8.69 -9.12 19.94
C GLU A 77 -8.91 -9.01 18.42
N LEU A 78 -9.84 -8.15 18.01
CA LEU A 78 -10.08 -7.89 16.58
C LEU A 78 -8.85 -7.30 15.90
N TRP A 79 -8.24 -6.26 16.50
CA TRP A 79 -7.03 -5.62 15.98
C TRP A 79 -5.87 -6.60 15.81
N LYS A 80 -5.61 -7.41 16.85
CA LYS A 80 -4.58 -8.45 16.81
C LYS A 80 -4.87 -9.47 15.71
N SER A 81 -6.12 -9.93 15.58
CA SER A 81 -6.48 -10.95 14.58
C SER A 81 -6.35 -10.44 13.15
N LEU A 82 -6.69 -9.17 12.90
CA LEU A 82 -6.47 -8.51 11.62
C LEU A 82 -4.97 -8.37 11.35
N LYS A 83 -4.18 -8.01 12.35
CA LYS A 83 -2.73 -7.98 12.25
C LYS A 83 -2.16 -9.35 11.89
N ASP A 84 -2.47 -10.39 12.66
CA ASP A 84 -1.95 -11.74 12.41
C ASP A 84 -2.29 -12.23 10.98
N ARG A 85 -3.47 -11.85 10.44
CA ARG A 85 -3.87 -12.19 9.07
C ARG A 85 -3.14 -11.39 7.99
N PHE A 86 -2.91 -10.09 8.19
CA PHE A 86 -2.48 -9.18 7.11
C PHE A 86 -1.09 -8.55 7.29
N ASP A 87 -0.42 -8.70 8.44
CA ASP A 87 0.91 -8.12 8.69
C ASP A 87 1.99 -8.67 7.75
N HIS A 88 1.78 -9.90 7.26
CA HIS A 88 2.61 -10.57 6.27
C HIS A 88 2.41 -10.04 4.83
N GLN A 89 1.60 -9.00 4.63
CA GLN A 89 1.34 -8.47 3.29
C GLN A 89 2.62 -8.00 2.59
N LYS A 90 3.61 -7.52 3.35
CA LYS A 90 4.93 -7.16 2.81
C LYS A 90 5.67 -8.36 2.23
N ASP A 91 5.52 -9.54 2.85
CA ASP A 91 6.16 -10.78 2.39
C ASP A 91 5.59 -11.27 1.05
N ILE A 92 4.32 -10.96 0.78
CA ILE A 92 3.66 -11.25 -0.50
C ILE A 92 3.95 -10.14 -1.52
N THR A 93 3.92 -8.88 -1.09
CA THR A 93 4.08 -7.71 -1.97
C THR A 93 5.50 -7.59 -2.50
N LEU A 94 6.51 -7.89 -1.68
CA LEU A 94 7.91 -7.78 -2.06
C LEU A 94 8.30 -8.65 -3.26
N PRO A 95 8.06 -9.98 -3.28
CA PRO A 95 8.41 -10.80 -4.43
C PRO A 95 7.65 -10.39 -5.70
N LEU A 96 6.38 -9.98 -5.58
CA LEU A 96 5.60 -9.49 -6.72
C LEU A 96 6.16 -8.16 -7.26
N ALA A 97 6.50 -7.21 -6.39
CA ALA A 97 7.09 -5.94 -6.78
C ALA A 97 8.48 -6.12 -7.39
N ARG A 98 9.26 -7.10 -6.92
CA ARG A 98 10.55 -7.48 -7.53
C ARG A 98 10.34 -8.07 -8.92
N ASP A 99 9.37 -8.96 -9.11
CA ASP A 99 9.05 -9.54 -10.42
C ASP A 99 8.56 -8.47 -11.42
N GLU A 100 7.66 -7.58 -10.98
CA GLU A 100 7.24 -6.40 -11.73
C GLU A 100 8.45 -5.53 -12.12
N TRP A 101 9.36 -5.28 -11.16
CA TRP A 101 10.57 -4.52 -11.43
C TRP A 101 11.49 -5.19 -12.44
N GLN A 102 11.66 -6.52 -12.37
CA GLN A 102 12.51 -7.26 -13.31
C GLN A 102 11.91 -7.26 -14.71
N SER A 103 10.61 -7.49 -14.82
CA SER A 103 9.87 -7.58 -16.09
C SER A 103 9.59 -6.23 -16.76
N LEU A 104 9.67 -5.11 -16.02
CA LEU A 104 9.51 -3.76 -16.56
C LEU A 104 10.51 -3.47 -17.67
N ARG A 105 10.01 -3.12 -18.87
CA ARG A 105 10.82 -2.70 -20.01
C ARG A 105 10.20 -1.50 -20.70
N PHE A 106 11.00 -0.48 -20.96
CA PHE A 106 10.56 0.75 -21.65
C PHE A 106 9.91 0.44 -23.00
N GLN A 107 10.49 -0.48 -23.76
CA GLN A 107 9.98 -0.94 -25.07
C GLN A 107 8.55 -1.52 -25.05
N ASP A 108 8.03 -1.95 -23.89
CA ASP A 108 6.70 -2.55 -23.80
C ASP A 108 5.58 -1.48 -23.65
N PHE A 109 5.93 -0.18 -23.67
CA PHE A 109 4.99 0.92 -23.49
C PHE A 109 4.99 1.87 -24.70
N ASP A 110 3.79 2.19 -25.18
CA ASP A 110 3.62 3.13 -26.30
C ASP A 110 3.92 4.59 -25.92
N LYS A 111 3.87 4.92 -24.62
CA LYS A 111 4.02 6.29 -24.11
C LYS A 111 4.93 6.32 -22.90
N VAL A 112 5.87 7.27 -22.91
CA VAL A 112 6.80 7.55 -21.80
C VAL A 112 6.08 7.74 -20.47
N ILE A 113 4.95 8.46 -20.47
CA ILE A 113 4.19 8.73 -19.24
C ILE A 113 3.61 7.45 -18.61
N ASN A 114 3.23 6.46 -19.42
CA ASN A 114 2.70 5.19 -18.91
C ASN A 114 3.82 4.37 -18.28
N TYR A 115 4.99 4.32 -18.93
CA TYR A 115 6.18 3.69 -18.37
C TYR A 115 6.62 4.36 -17.07
N ASN A 116 6.72 5.69 -17.05
CA ASN A 116 7.11 6.44 -15.85
C ASN A 116 6.13 6.16 -14.70
N SER A 117 4.82 6.14 -14.96
CA SER A 117 3.83 5.78 -13.95
C SER A 117 4.02 4.35 -13.42
N ALA A 118 4.36 3.40 -14.28
CA ALA A 118 4.60 2.02 -13.89
C ALA A 118 5.88 1.86 -13.06
N VAL A 119 6.97 2.55 -13.45
CA VAL A 119 8.22 2.61 -12.68
C VAL A 119 7.97 3.21 -11.30
N LEU A 120 7.36 4.38 -11.22
CA LEU A 120 7.08 5.05 -9.95
C LEU A 120 6.17 4.21 -9.04
N GLY A 121 5.13 3.59 -9.62
CA GLY A 121 4.25 2.68 -8.89
C GLY A 121 4.99 1.48 -8.30
N THR A 122 5.86 0.85 -9.10
CA THR A 122 6.67 -0.32 -8.68
C THR A 122 7.69 0.07 -7.62
N VAL A 123 8.40 1.18 -7.81
CA VAL A 123 9.39 1.71 -6.86
C VAL A 123 8.73 2.09 -5.53
N ALA A 124 7.51 2.64 -5.55
CA ALA A 124 6.76 2.90 -4.33
C ALA A 124 6.43 1.61 -3.56
N LYS A 125 6.03 0.53 -4.25
CA LYS A 125 5.78 -0.80 -3.63
C LYS A 125 7.07 -1.38 -3.02
N LEU A 126 8.19 -1.30 -3.72
CA LEU A 126 9.50 -1.75 -3.23
C LEU A 126 9.93 -0.97 -1.98
N ARG A 127 9.83 0.37 -2.02
CA ARG A 127 10.16 1.25 -0.89
C ARG A 127 9.31 0.93 0.33
N TYR A 128 8.03 0.70 0.12
CA TYR A 128 7.10 0.27 1.16
C TYR A 128 7.51 -1.06 1.83
N CYS A 129 8.08 -1.99 1.05
CA CYS A 129 8.63 -3.25 1.53
C CYS A 129 10.05 -3.13 2.13
N GLY A 130 10.63 -1.93 2.16
CA GLY A 130 11.98 -1.67 2.72
C GLY A 130 13.11 -1.67 1.68
N GLU A 131 12.81 -1.81 0.39
CA GLU A 131 13.81 -1.76 -0.68
C GLU A 131 13.84 -0.39 -1.35
N THR A 132 15.01 0.25 -1.37
CA THR A 132 15.17 1.55 -2.01
C THR A 132 15.78 1.37 -3.40
N ILE A 133 15.04 1.80 -4.43
CA ILE A 133 15.55 1.99 -5.79
C ILE A 133 15.94 3.46 -5.95
N THR A 134 17.19 3.69 -6.36
CA THR A 134 17.74 5.02 -6.61
C THR A 134 17.32 5.56 -7.96
N GLU A 135 17.40 6.88 -8.15
CA GLU A 135 17.15 7.52 -9.45
C GLU A 135 18.07 6.98 -10.54
N ALA A 136 19.35 6.78 -10.23
CA ALA A 136 20.31 6.18 -11.15
C ALA A 136 19.87 4.78 -11.62
N GLN A 137 19.34 3.94 -10.73
CA GLN A 137 18.82 2.61 -11.10
C GLN A 137 17.54 2.69 -11.94
N MET A 138 16.67 3.68 -11.70
CA MET A 138 15.50 3.92 -12.55
C MET A 138 15.91 4.36 -13.96
N LEU A 139 16.90 5.26 -14.06
CA LEU A 139 17.45 5.70 -15.34
C LEU A 139 18.13 4.55 -16.09
N GLU A 140 18.98 3.78 -15.40
CA GLU A 140 19.63 2.59 -15.97
C GLU A 140 18.62 1.57 -16.48
N LYS A 141 17.56 1.28 -15.71
CA LYS A 141 16.47 0.39 -16.13
C LYS A 141 15.81 0.89 -17.43
N THR A 142 15.59 2.20 -17.53
CA THR A 142 15.00 2.84 -18.71
C THR A 142 15.93 2.69 -19.92
N TYR A 143 17.21 3.03 -19.76
CA TYR A 143 18.20 2.97 -20.85
C TYR A 143 18.45 1.53 -21.33
N THR A 144 18.50 0.57 -20.42
CA THR A 144 18.81 -0.84 -20.78
C THR A 144 17.63 -1.58 -21.42
N THR A 145 16.43 -0.98 -21.43
CA THR A 145 15.20 -1.63 -21.94
C THR A 145 14.56 -0.88 -23.11
N PHE A 146 15.32 -0.03 -23.81
CA PHE A 146 14.89 0.53 -25.10
C PHE A 146 14.69 -0.55 -26.15
N HIS A 147 13.79 -0.29 -27.10
CA HIS A 147 13.65 -1.14 -28.27
C HIS A 147 14.96 -1.14 -29.06
N LYS A 148 15.32 -2.29 -29.64
CA LYS A 148 16.58 -2.45 -30.38
C LYS A 148 16.71 -1.47 -31.56
N ASP A 149 15.59 -1.03 -32.12
CA ASP A 149 15.55 -0.06 -33.21
C ASP A 149 15.88 1.39 -32.75
N HIS A 150 15.98 1.62 -31.44
CA HIS A 150 16.27 2.92 -30.84
C HIS A 150 17.63 2.99 -30.13
N ILE A 151 18.59 2.12 -30.49
CA ILE A 151 19.95 2.08 -29.92
C ILE A 151 20.66 3.44 -29.99
N THR A 152 20.43 4.24 -31.05
CA THR A 152 21.05 5.58 -31.16
C THR A 152 20.53 6.55 -30.09
N LEU A 153 19.22 6.53 -29.80
CA LEU A 153 18.64 7.33 -28.72
C LEU A 153 19.18 6.85 -27.37
N GLN A 154 19.21 5.54 -27.14
CA GLN A 154 19.79 4.95 -25.93
C GLN A 154 21.23 5.44 -25.66
N GLN A 155 22.08 5.46 -26.70
CA GLN A 155 23.47 5.93 -26.57
C GLN A 155 23.56 7.43 -26.25
N GLN A 156 22.68 8.26 -26.83
CA GLN A 156 22.65 9.70 -26.56
C GLN A 156 22.27 10.01 -25.11
N TYR A 157 21.20 9.38 -24.58
CA TYR A 157 20.77 9.60 -23.20
C TYR A 157 21.76 9.02 -22.16
N SER A 158 22.46 7.93 -22.50
CA SER A 158 23.45 7.30 -21.61
C SER A 158 24.77 8.08 -21.51
N CYS A 159 25.07 8.96 -22.48
CA CYS A 159 26.35 9.67 -22.58
C CYS A 159 26.32 11.12 -22.03
N GLY A 160 25.21 11.54 -21.41
CA GLY A 160 25.15 12.79 -20.63
C GLY A 160 24.26 13.91 -21.19
N ASP A 161 23.62 13.73 -22.35
CA ASP A 161 22.53 14.60 -22.77
C ASP A 161 21.23 14.08 -22.14
N THR A 162 20.96 14.46 -20.88
CA THR A 162 19.69 14.16 -20.21
C THR A 162 18.72 15.33 -20.35
N PRO A 163 17.75 15.27 -21.27
CA PRO A 163 16.51 16.01 -21.12
C PRO A 163 15.84 15.64 -19.79
N ASN A 164 15.43 16.64 -19.02
CA ASN A 164 14.66 16.57 -17.76
C ASN A 164 13.29 15.84 -17.86
N PHE A 165 13.10 14.96 -18.85
CA PHE A 165 11.83 14.33 -19.17
C PHE A 165 11.77 12.83 -18.81
N LEU A 166 12.87 12.24 -18.33
CA LEU A 166 12.92 10.84 -17.93
C LEU A 166 13.12 10.73 -16.41
N ILE A 167 12.01 10.42 -15.75
CA ILE A 167 11.79 10.19 -14.30
C ILE A 167 11.62 11.47 -13.46
#